data_AF-A0A7C3HNN8-F1
#
_entry.id   AF-A0A7C3HNN8-F1
#
_cell.length_a   1.000
_cell.length_b   1.000
_cell.length_c   1.000
_cell.angle_alpha   90.00
_cell.angle_beta   90.00
_cell.angle_gamma   90.00
#
_symmetry.space_group_name_H-M   'P 1'
#
loop_
_entity.id
_entity.type
_entity.pdbx_description
1 polymer ?
#
loop_
_entity_poly.entity_id
_entity_poly.type
_entity_poly.pdbx_seq_one_letter_code
_entity_poly.pdbx_strand_id
1 'polypeptide(L)'
;MTSPFSSLLDSSIHFTSQITQQKNACVINFVSSVNFEDQLSLFCQLVKLRTPVSKATFIHLLNTQIACLDDLMNEQVNAIMHHKKYQALEASWRGLHYLVSEADDVENVKIKFLDVSWSQLTRDLERAIEFDQSQLFRKVYNAEFGTAGGEPYSVLLGDYTIR
;
A
#
# COMPACT_ATOMS: atom_id res chain seq x y z
N MET A 1 0.22 -43.07 -25.82
CA MET A 1 0.85 -42.35 -26.93
C MET A 1 0.73 -40.86 -26.64
N THR A 2 1.73 -40.28 -25.96
CA THR A 2 1.75 -38.84 -25.68
C THR A 2 2.02 -38.12 -26.99
N SER A 3 1.08 -37.26 -27.41
CA SER A 3 1.21 -36.48 -28.63
C SER A 3 2.45 -35.57 -28.54
N PRO A 4 3.32 -35.53 -29.56
CA PRO A 4 4.57 -34.75 -29.55
C PRO A 4 4.36 -33.25 -29.32
N PHE A 5 3.13 -32.75 -29.47
CA PHE A 5 2.74 -31.36 -29.22
C PHE A 5 2.71 -30.98 -27.72
N SER A 6 2.34 -31.93 -26.84
CA SER A 6 2.30 -31.70 -25.38
C SER A 6 3.71 -31.52 -24.81
N SER A 7 4.66 -32.35 -25.25
CA SER A 7 6.07 -32.25 -24.85
C SER A 7 6.74 -30.95 -25.32
N LEU A 8 6.29 -30.37 -26.44
CA LEU A 8 6.82 -29.10 -26.93
C LEU A 8 6.33 -27.90 -26.11
N LEU A 9 5.06 -27.91 -25.68
CA LEU A 9 4.52 -26.89 -24.78
C LEU A 9 5.20 -26.93 -23.41
N ASP A 10 5.37 -28.12 -22.83
CA ASP A 10 6.06 -28.29 -21.55
C ASP A 10 7.54 -27.87 -21.64
N SER A 11 8.22 -28.19 -22.74
CA SER A 11 9.60 -27.72 -22.99
C SER A 11 9.67 -26.19 -23.13
N SER A 12 8.66 -25.56 -23.73
CA SER A 12 8.59 -24.11 -23.91
C SER A 12 8.29 -23.38 -22.58
N ILE A 13 7.47 -23.97 -21.71
CA ILE A 13 7.19 -23.44 -20.36
C ILE A 13 8.43 -23.61 -19.45
N HIS A 14 9.15 -24.74 -19.53
CA HIS A 14 10.42 -24.90 -18.83
C HIS A 14 11.51 -23.95 -19.36
N PHE A 15 11.57 -23.72 -20.67
CA PHE A 15 12.51 -22.79 -21.27
C PHE A 15 12.23 -21.33 -20.89
N THR A 16 10.95 -20.92 -20.90
CA THR A 16 10.54 -19.58 -20.47
C THR A 16 10.75 -19.36 -18.98
N SER A 17 10.52 -20.37 -18.13
CA SER A 17 10.83 -20.27 -16.68
C SER A 17 12.34 -20.20 -16.39
N GLN A 18 13.17 -20.94 -17.13
CA GLN A 18 14.64 -20.85 -17.03
C GLN A 18 15.18 -19.48 -17.47
N ILE A 19 14.68 -18.92 -18.57
CA ILE A 19 15.04 -17.57 -19.01
C ILE A 19 14.63 -16.51 -17.98
N THR A 20 13.46 -16.69 -17.36
CA THR A 20 12.96 -15.79 -16.32
C THR A 20 13.82 -15.87 -15.06
N GLN A 21 14.18 -17.08 -14.61
CA GLN A 21 15.09 -17.29 -13.49
C GLN A 21 16.50 -16.72 -13.74
N GLN A 22 17.04 -16.89 -14.96
CA GLN A 22 18.37 -16.38 -15.30
C GLN A 22 18.40 -14.85 -15.39
N LYS A 23 17.34 -14.22 -15.93
CA LYS A 23 17.19 -12.77 -15.89
C LYS A 23 17.11 -12.24 -14.46
N ASN A 24 16.31 -12.89 -13.60
CA ASN A 24 16.18 -12.50 -12.20
C ASN A 24 17.50 -12.60 -11.44
N ALA A 25 18.29 -13.65 -11.67
CA ALA A 25 19.61 -13.79 -11.05
C ALA A 25 20.59 -12.68 -11.47
N CYS A 26 20.60 -12.27 -12.74
CA CYS A 26 21.45 -11.19 -13.23
C CYS A 26 21.04 -9.83 -12.64
N VAL A 27 19.74 -9.56 -12.54
CA VAL A 27 19.21 -8.33 -11.90
C VAL A 27 19.51 -8.31 -10.40
N ILE A 28 19.34 -9.42 -9.69
CA ILE A 28 19.65 -9.53 -8.26
C ILE A 28 21.15 -9.27 -8.03
N ASN A 29 22.02 -9.85 -8.86
CA ASN A 29 23.46 -9.64 -8.77
C ASN A 29 23.85 -8.18 -9.09
N PHE A 30 23.15 -7.52 -10.03
CA PHE A 30 23.33 -6.10 -10.34
C PHE A 30 22.91 -5.18 -9.18
N VAL A 31 21.81 -5.48 -8.50
CA VAL A 31 21.34 -4.69 -7.34
C VAL A 31 22.23 -4.90 -6.11
N SER A 32 22.82 -6.10 -5.98
CA SER A 32 23.63 -6.47 -4.81
C SER A 32 25.12 -6.11 -4.95
N SER A 33 25.59 -5.70 -6.13
CA SER A 33 26.99 -5.35 -6.36
C SER A 33 27.34 -4.00 -5.73
N VAL A 34 28.41 -3.97 -4.93
CA VAL A 34 28.90 -2.76 -4.25
C VAL A 34 29.86 -1.95 -5.14
N ASN A 35 30.49 -2.60 -6.13
CA ASN A 35 31.46 -1.98 -7.02
C ASN A 35 30.80 -1.45 -8.30
N PHE A 36 31.14 -0.21 -8.66
CA PHE A 36 30.56 0.47 -9.82
C PHE A 36 30.97 -0.15 -11.17
N GLU A 37 32.22 -0.62 -11.30
CA GLU A 37 32.71 -1.25 -12.54
C GLU A 37 31.98 -2.57 -12.85
N ASP A 38 31.80 -3.40 -11.82
CA ASP A 38 31.04 -4.65 -11.91
C ASP A 38 29.58 -4.38 -12.29
N GLN A 39 28.97 -3.38 -11.65
CA GLN A 39 27.60 -2.97 -11.91
C GLN A 39 27.40 -2.48 -13.35
N LEU A 40 28.35 -1.71 -13.89
CA LEU A 40 28.32 -1.27 -15.30
C LEU A 40 28.51 -2.42 -16.29
N SER A 41 29.37 -3.39 -15.97
CA SER A 41 29.57 -4.57 -16.82
C SER A 41 28.31 -5.44 -16.89
N LEU A 42 27.65 -5.64 -15.75
CA LEU A 42 26.38 -6.34 -15.63
C LEU A 42 25.25 -5.59 -16.34
N PHE A 43 25.21 -4.26 -16.24
CA PHE A 43 24.26 -3.44 -16.99
C PHE A 43 24.46 -3.59 -18.51
N CYS A 44 25.70 -3.53 -19.00
CA CYS A 44 25.99 -3.73 -20.41
C CYS A 44 25.55 -5.13 -20.90
N GLN A 45 25.69 -6.15 -20.04
CA GLN A 45 25.24 -7.51 -20.29
C GLN A 45 23.70 -7.62 -20.29
N LEU A 46 23.02 -6.94 -19.37
CA LEU A 46 21.56 -6.88 -19.27
C LEU A 46 20.93 -6.19 -20.49
N VAL A 47 21.52 -5.08 -20.94
CA VAL A 47 21.08 -4.31 -22.12
C VAL A 47 21.52 -4.96 -23.44
N LYS A 48 22.36 -6.01 -23.38
CA LYS A 48 22.89 -6.76 -24.54
C LYS A 48 23.56 -5.85 -25.57
N LEU A 49 24.40 -4.92 -25.12
CA LEU A 49 25.14 -4.05 -26.04
C LEU A 49 26.12 -4.88 -26.87
N ARG A 50 25.90 -4.93 -28.19
CA ARG A 50 26.70 -5.73 -29.14
C ARG A 50 27.83 -4.93 -29.79
N THR A 51 27.87 -3.62 -29.57
CA THR A 51 28.81 -2.69 -30.20
C THR A 51 29.35 -1.68 -29.19
N PRO A 52 30.61 -1.23 -29.34
CA PRO A 52 31.15 -0.14 -28.52
C PRO A 52 30.32 1.13 -28.75
N VAL A 53 29.77 1.68 -27.67
CA VAL A 53 28.92 2.87 -27.69
C VAL A 53 29.69 4.09 -27.18
N SER A 54 29.41 5.25 -27.77
CA SER A 54 29.97 6.51 -27.29
C SER A 54 29.46 6.85 -25.89
N LYS A 55 30.23 7.63 -25.11
CA LYS A 55 29.84 8.07 -23.77
C LYS A 55 28.48 8.78 -23.77
N ALA A 56 28.21 9.62 -24.77
CA ALA A 56 26.94 10.34 -24.89
C ALA A 56 25.77 9.37 -25.13
N THR A 57 25.94 8.39 -26.02
CA THR A 57 24.95 7.34 -26.28
C THR A 57 24.70 6.49 -25.04
N PHE A 58 25.75 6.18 -24.28
CA PHE A 58 25.64 5.39 -23.04
C PHE A 58 24.82 6.11 -21.96
N ILE A 59 25.08 7.40 -21.74
CA ILE A 59 24.30 8.22 -20.79
C ILE A 59 22.83 8.27 -21.21
N HIS A 60 22.56 8.46 -22.51
CA HIS A 60 21.19 8.44 -23.03
C HIS A 60 20.50 7.10 -22.78
N LEU A 61 21.19 5.98 -23.00
CA LEU A 61 20.65 4.64 -22.73
C LEU A 61 20.35 4.43 -21.25
N LEU A 62 21.25 4.87 -20.35
CA LEU A 62 21.00 4.81 -18.91
C LEU A 62 19.75 5.59 -18.52
N ASN A 63 19.65 6.85 -18.95
CA ASN A 63 18.48 7.68 -18.64
C ASN A 63 17.19 7.08 -19.19
N THR A 64 17.24 6.45 -20.37
CA THR A 64 16.09 5.77 -20.96
C THR A 64 15.67 4.55 -20.12
N GLN A 65 16.63 3.78 -19.60
CA GLN A 65 16.33 2.65 -18.73
C GLN A 65 15.80 3.09 -17.36
N ILE A 66 16.34 4.17 -16.80
CA ILE A 66 15.82 4.76 -15.55
C ILE A 66 14.36 5.21 -15.76
N ALA A 67 14.08 5.95 -16.84
CA ALA A 67 12.72 6.38 -17.16
C ALA A 67 11.76 5.18 -17.33
N CYS A 68 12.20 4.10 -17.99
CA CYS A 68 11.41 2.88 -18.12
C CYS A 68 11.11 2.22 -16.76
N LEU A 69 12.08 2.20 -15.84
CA LEU A 69 11.88 1.70 -14.48
C LEU A 69 10.92 2.58 -13.69
N ASP A 70 11.06 3.90 -13.80
CA ASP A 70 10.17 4.87 -13.16
C ASP A 70 8.73 4.70 -13.64
N ASP A 71 8.52 4.48 -14.94
CA ASP A 71 7.19 4.21 -15.51
C ASP A 71 6.59 2.92 -14.92
N LEU A 72 7.36 1.83 -14.87
CA LEU A 72 6.91 0.56 -14.28
C LEU A 72 6.59 0.68 -12.79
N MET A 73 7.43 1.41 -12.04
CA MET A 73 7.19 1.68 -10.62
C MET A 73 5.94 2.53 -10.43
N ASN A 74 5.76 3.56 -11.27
CA ASN A 74 4.61 4.45 -11.22
C ASN A 74 3.31 3.68 -11.53
N GLU A 75 3.30 2.79 -12.54
CA GLU A 75 2.17 1.91 -12.82
C GLU A 75 1.80 1.05 -11.60
N GLN A 76 2.80 0.43 -10.97
CA GLN A 76 2.58 -0.43 -9.80
C GLN A 76 2.07 0.36 -8.59
N VAL A 77 2.66 1.52 -8.30
CA VAL A 77 2.23 2.39 -7.19
C VAL A 77 0.83 2.93 -7.48
N ASN A 78 0.54 3.36 -8.69
CA ASN A 78 -0.79 3.81 -9.08
C ASN A 78 -1.83 2.70 -8.90
N ALA A 79 -1.53 1.46 -9.27
CA ALA A 79 -2.44 0.34 -9.05
C ALA A 79 -2.77 0.13 -7.55
N ILE A 80 -1.78 0.29 -6.67
CA ILE A 80 -1.96 0.18 -5.22
C ILE A 80 -2.76 1.37 -4.68
N MET A 81 -2.37 2.60 -5.01
CA MET A 81 -2.98 3.83 -4.51
C MET A 81 -4.44 4.00 -4.99
N HIS A 82 -4.76 3.54 -6.20
CA HIS A 82 -6.13 3.60 -6.75
C HIS A 82 -7.01 2.41 -6.33
N HIS A 83 -6.48 1.52 -5.50
CA HIS A 83 -7.28 0.41 -5.00
C HIS A 83 -8.35 0.93 -4.01
N LYS A 84 -9.63 0.66 -4.29
CA LYS A 84 -10.77 1.22 -3.52
C LYS A 84 -10.66 1.03 -2.01
N LYS A 85 -10.16 -0.11 -1.54
CA LYS A 85 -9.98 -0.36 -0.10
C LYS A 85 -8.91 0.54 0.52
N TYR A 86 -7.83 0.81 -0.22
CA TYR A 86 -6.77 1.69 0.23
C TYR A 86 -7.26 3.14 0.26
N GLN A 87 -7.92 3.59 -0.80
CA GLN A 87 -8.50 4.94 -0.86
C GLN A 87 -9.51 5.22 0.25
N ALA A 88 -10.36 4.23 0.58
CA ALA A 88 -11.31 4.38 1.69
C ALA A 88 -10.58 4.57 3.04
N LEU A 89 -9.57 3.73 3.31
CA LEU A 89 -8.75 3.85 4.52
C LEU A 89 -7.99 5.17 4.56
N GLU A 90 -7.35 5.54 3.45
CA GLU A 90 -6.60 6.79 3.31
C GLU A 90 -7.50 8.00 3.52
N ALA A 91 -8.72 8.01 2.97
CA ALA A 91 -9.68 9.08 3.16
C ALA A 91 -10.04 9.27 4.64
N SER A 92 -10.34 8.18 5.36
CA SER A 92 -10.62 8.20 6.80
C SER A 92 -9.44 8.75 7.62
N TRP A 93 -8.23 8.28 7.35
CA TRP A 93 -7.03 8.72 8.06
C TRP A 93 -6.63 10.16 7.74
N ARG A 94 -6.75 10.59 6.48
CA ARG A 94 -6.53 11.99 6.10
C ARG A 94 -7.58 12.91 6.72
N GLY A 95 -8.83 12.46 6.81
CA GLY A 95 -9.89 13.18 7.52
C GLY A 95 -9.59 13.33 9.01
N LEU A 96 -9.14 12.27 9.68
CA LEU A 96 -8.72 12.33 11.08
C LEU A 96 -7.51 13.24 11.27
N HIS A 97 -6.51 13.15 10.38
CA HIS A 97 -5.34 14.03 10.42
C HIS A 97 -5.74 15.49 10.27
N TYR A 98 -6.66 15.80 9.35
CA TYR A 98 -7.20 17.14 9.17
C TYR A 98 -7.88 17.66 10.45
N LEU A 99 -8.70 16.84 11.11
CA LEU A 99 -9.34 17.21 12.38
C LEU A 99 -8.32 17.49 13.48
N VAL A 100 -7.27 16.67 13.58
CA VAL A 100 -6.22 16.86 14.58
C VAL A 100 -5.40 18.11 14.27
N SER A 101 -5.07 18.38 13.00
CA SER A 101 -4.28 19.56 12.63
C SER A 101 -5.02 20.87 12.89
N GLU A 102 -6.34 20.92 12.63
CA GLU A 102 -7.14 22.12 12.91
C GLU A 102 -7.40 22.31 14.42
N ALA A 103 -7.38 21.23 15.20
CA ALA A 103 -7.59 21.29 16.65
C ALA A 103 -6.31 21.64 17.44
N ASP A 104 -5.13 21.54 16.84
CA ASP A 104 -3.84 21.81 17.51
C ASP A 104 -3.72 23.27 17.97
N ASP A 105 -4.37 24.18 17.24
CA ASP A 105 -4.40 25.62 17.55
C ASP A 105 -5.45 26.00 18.61
N VAL A 106 -6.28 25.05 19.08
CA VAL A 106 -7.40 25.32 20.00
C VAL A 106 -7.11 24.75 21.39
N GLU A 107 -7.08 25.63 22.39
CA GLU A 107 -6.91 25.21 23.78
C GLU A 107 -8.11 24.38 24.29
N ASN A 108 -7.83 23.41 25.16
CA ASN A 108 -8.81 22.54 25.82
C ASN A 108 -9.65 21.62 24.92
N VAL A 109 -9.18 21.31 23.71
CA VAL A 109 -9.80 20.29 22.85
C VAL A 109 -9.12 18.94 23.07
N LYS A 110 -9.94 17.89 23.29
CA LYS A 110 -9.47 16.51 23.36
C LYS A 110 -10.21 15.66 22.35
N ILE A 111 -9.46 15.06 21.43
CA ILE A 111 -9.98 14.15 20.43
C ILE A 111 -9.71 12.72 20.90
N LYS A 112 -10.77 11.93 21.05
CA LYS A 112 -10.68 10.49 21.34
C LYS A 112 -11.15 9.72 20.10
N PHE A 113 -10.35 8.76 19.66
CA PHE A 113 -10.62 7.94 18.49
C PHE A 113 -11.07 6.54 18.90
N LEU A 114 -12.07 6.00 18.19
CA LEU A 114 -12.58 4.65 18.38
C LEU A 114 -12.75 3.98 17.01
N ASP A 115 -11.95 2.95 16.73
CA ASP A 115 -12.06 2.14 15.52
C ASP A 115 -13.18 1.10 15.65
N VAL A 116 -14.30 1.34 14.97
CA VAL A 116 -15.46 0.43 14.92
C VAL A 116 -16.10 0.49 13.54
N SER A 117 -16.33 -0.67 12.91
CA SER A 117 -17.09 -0.73 11.66
C SER A 117 -18.60 -0.54 11.88
N TRP A 118 -19.30 0.01 10.89
CA TRP A 118 -20.76 0.20 10.96
C TRP A 118 -21.52 -1.09 11.30
N SER A 119 -21.07 -2.22 10.76
CA SER A 119 -21.67 -3.54 11.02
C SER A 119 -21.52 -3.99 12.48
N GLN A 120 -20.41 -3.64 13.13
CA GLN A 120 -20.18 -3.95 14.55
C GLN A 120 -21.02 -3.03 15.43
N LEU A 121 -21.11 -1.74 15.08
CA LEU A 121 -21.93 -0.76 15.77
C LEU A 121 -23.42 -1.16 15.75
N THR A 122 -23.93 -1.49 14.56
CA THR A 122 -25.33 -1.91 14.39
C THR A 122 -25.62 -3.18 15.18
N ARG A 123 -24.71 -4.16 15.12
CA ARG A 123 -24.85 -5.42 15.87
C ARG A 123 -24.80 -5.22 17.38
N ASP A 124 -24.01 -4.27 17.87
CA ASP A 124 -23.96 -3.94 19.31
C ASP A 124 -25.30 -3.36 19.78
N LEU A 125 -25.89 -2.46 18.99
CA LEU A 125 -27.19 -1.86 19.28
C LEU A 125 -28.34 -2.88 19.17
N GLU A 126 -28.33 -3.76 18.17
CA GLU A 126 -29.35 -4.81 17.99
C GLU A 126 -29.31 -5.90 19.07
N ARG A 127 -28.12 -6.19 19.61
CA ARG A 127 -27.97 -7.20 20.68
C ARG A 127 -28.38 -6.68 22.05
N ALA A 128 -28.32 -5.37 22.25
CA ALA A 128 -28.72 -4.77 23.52
C ALA A 128 -30.24 -4.83 23.65
N ILE A 129 -30.73 -5.28 24.82
CA ILE A 129 -32.17 -5.31 25.11
C ILE A 129 -32.71 -3.87 25.19
N GLU A 130 -31.90 -3.00 25.79
CA GLU A 130 -32.13 -1.56 25.91
C GLU A 130 -30.87 -0.81 25.46
N PHE A 131 -31.03 0.40 24.92
CA PHE A 131 -29.93 1.15 24.30
C PHE A 131 -28.79 1.49 25.28
N ASP A 132 -29.09 1.66 26.57
CA ASP A 132 -28.16 1.98 27.65
C ASP A 132 -27.29 0.79 28.09
N GLN A 133 -27.66 -0.42 27.66
CA GLN A 133 -26.89 -1.64 27.89
C GLN A 133 -25.86 -1.91 26.77
N SER A 134 -25.88 -1.13 25.68
CA SER A 134 -24.93 -1.24 24.57
C SER A 134 -23.49 -0.90 25.01
N GLN A 135 -22.49 -1.50 24.35
CA GLN A 135 -21.08 -1.19 24.63
C GLN A 135 -20.75 0.24 24.21
N LEU A 136 -21.37 0.73 23.13
CA LEU A 136 -21.25 2.13 22.73
C LEU A 136 -21.69 3.08 23.85
N PHE A 137 -22.89 2.85 24.43
CA PHE A 137 -23.40 3.69 25.50
C PHE A 137 -22.50 3.65 26.74
N ARG A 138 -22.01 2.47 27.12
CA ARG A 138 -21.07 2.35 28.24
C ARG A 138 -19.79 3.16 28.04
N LYS A 139 -19.24 3.19 26.81
CA LYS A 139 -18.02 3.92 26.49
C LYS A 139 -18.22 5.43 26.37
N VAL A 140 -19.35 5.86 25.82
CA VAL A 140 -19.64 7.28 25.60
C VAL A 140 -20.17 7.93 26.88
N TYR A 141 -21.14 7.29 27.54
CA TYR A 141 -21.87 7.88 28.66
C TYR A 141 -21.29 7.46 30.01
N ASN A 142 -21.27 6.16 30.33
CA ASN A 142 -20.89 5.71 31.67
C ASN A 142 -19.41 5.97 32.00
N ALA A 143 -18.50 5.76 31.05
CA ALA A 143 -17.07 5.92 31.26
C ALA A 143 -16.64 7.38 31.46
N GLU A 144 -17.38 8.34 30.88
CA GLU A 144 -17.03 9.76 30.98
C GLU A 144 -18.05 10.51 31.82
N PHE A 145 -19.29 10.67 31.33
CA PHE A 145 -20.34 11.43 32.03
C PHE A 145 -20.73 10.81 33.37
N GLY A 146 -20.75 9.47 33.45
CA GLY A 146 -21.12 8.73 34.66
C GLY A 146 -20.02 8.64 35.72
N THR A 147 -18.81 9.11 35.43
CA THR A 147 -17.64 8.97 36.33
C THR A 147 -17.30 10.33 36.96
N ALA A 148 -17.05 10.35 38.27
CA ALA A 148 -16.66 11.58 38.96
C ALA A 148 -15.32 12.10 38.41
N GLY A 149 -15.34 13.28 37.79
CA GLY A 149 -14.17 13.88 37.14
C GLY A 149 -13.92 13.40 35.71
N GLY A 150 -14.87 12.71 35.08
CA GLY A 150 -14.80 12.38 33.65
C GLY A 150 -15.05 13.58 32.73
N GLU A 151 -14.72 13.42 31.45
CA GLU A 151 -14.77 14.50 30.46
C GLU A 151 -15.86 14.22 29.43
N PRO A 152 -17.03 14.88 29.55
CA PRO A 152 -18.16 14.56 28.69
C PRO A 152 -17.89 14.91 27.22
N TYR A 153 -18.27 14.00 26.33
CA TYR A 153 -18.20 14.25 24.90
C TYR A 153 -19.21 15.31 24.48
N SER A 154 -18.72 16.40 23.90
CA SER A 154 -19.60 17.46 23.36
C SER A 154 -20.16 17.09 21.99
N VAL A 155 -19.37 16.38 21.17
CA VAL A 155 -19.73 15.98 19.81
C VAL A 155 -19.22 14.56 19.57
N LEU A 156 -20.03 13.76 18.87
CA LEU A 156 -19.64 12.47 18.33
C LEU A 156 -19.62 12.57 16.80
N LEU A 157 -18.47 12.29 16.21
CA LEU A 157 -18.31 12.25 14.76
C LEU A 157 -18.21 10.79 14.32
N GLY A 158 -19.07 10.38 13.38
CA GLY A 158 -19.03 9.06 12.77
C GLY A 158 -18.61 9.15 11.31
N ASP A 159 -17.45 8.58 10.97
CA ASP A 159 -17.01 8.44 9.58
C ASP A 159 -17.70 7.23 8.93
N TYR A 160 -18.98 7.39 8.57
CA TYR A 160 -19.78 6.36 7.94
C TYR A 160 -20.55 6.91 6.74
N THR A 161 -20.58 6.14 5.65
CA THR A 161 -21.49 6.41 4.53
C THR A 161 -22.83 5.72 4.80
N ILE A 162 -23.82 6.50 5.20
CA ILE A 162 -25.21 6.04 5.35
C ILE A 162 -25.89 6.20 3.98
N ARG A 163 -26.51 5.13 3.47
CA ARG A 163 -27.28 5.13 2.22
C ARG A 163 -28.72 4.75 2.49
#